data_AF-A0A926CLD9-F1
#
_entry.id   AF-A0A926CLD9-F1
#
_cell.length_a   1.000
_cell.length_b   1.000
_cell.length_c   1.000
_cell.angle_alpha   90.00
_cell.angle_beta   90.00
_cell.angle_gamma   90.00
#
_symmetry.space_group_name_H-M   'P 1'
#
loop_
_entity.id
_entity.type
_entity.pdbx_description
1 polymer ?
#
loop_
_entity_poly.entity_id
_entity_poly.type
_entity_poly.pdbx_seq_one_letter_code
_entity_poly.pdbx_strand_id
1 'polypeptide(L)'
;MHRNQALVVQAVVLLTSLSYGAVPAARKFSGESAVELAAKLTAFGPRPAGSDAHARMEGFIESKLKSFGCKAVADVWTAQTPAGPKRMKNILVKIAGVSGKPVVLTGHYDTKAMPGITFVGANDGGSSAAILLEFARVLCGTKSRNDLWLAWLDGEEAV
;
A
#
# COMPACT_ATOMS: atom_id res chain seq x y z
N MET A 1 80.54 10.80 -14.52
CA MET A 1 79.76 11.22 -13.32
C MET A 1 78.42 11.79 -13.80
N HIS A 2 77.32 11.33 -13.17
CA HIS A 2 75.94 11.86 -13.21
C HIS A 2 75.11 11.67 -14.50
N ARG A 3 73.84 11.23 -14.49
CA ARG A 3 72.97 10.54 -13.51
C ARG A 3 71.69 10.18 -14.30
N ASN A 4 71.28 8.92 -14.27
CA ASN A 4 69.97 8.47 -14.77
C ASN A 4 68.84 9.16 -14.00
N GLN A 5 67.81 9.66 -14.69
CA GLN A 5 66.52 9.94 -14.08
C GLN A 5 65.44 9.12 -14.79
N ALA A 6 65.04 8.03 -14.13
CA ALA A 6 63.86 7.25 -14.49
C ALA A 6 62.62 8.00 -13.99
N LEU A 7 61.71 8.32 -14.92
CA LEU A 7 60.41 8.91 -14.61
C LEU A 7 59.50 7.80 -14.07
N VAL A 8 59.26 7.80 -12.75
CA VAL A 8 58.30 6.89 -12.11
C VAL A 8 56.90 7.50 -12.26
N VAL A 9 56.07 6.91 -13.11
CA VAL A 9 54.65 7.23 -13.21
C VAL A 9 53.93 6.48 -12.09
N GLN A 10 53.54 7.17 -11.03
CA GLN A 10 52.65 6.60 -10.01
C GLN A 10 51.21 6.60 -10.54
N ALA A 11 50.72 5.43 -10.93
CA ALA A 11 49.30 5.21 -11.17
C ALA A 11 48.56 5.10 -9.83
N VAL A 12 47.79 6.13 -9.47
CA VAL A 12 46.87 6.09 -8.34
C VAL A 12 45.58 5.40 -8.80
N VAL A 13 45.44 4.12 -8.48
CA VAL A 13 44.17 3.40 -8.66
C VAL A 13 43.30 3.66 -7.44
N LEU A 14 42.36 4.61 -7.54
CA LEU A 14 41.30 4.78 -6.55
C LEU A 14 40.32 3.59 -6.68
N LEU A 15 40.48 2.59 -5.81
CA LEU A 15 39.49 1.54 -5.61
C LEU A 15 38.29 2.13 -4.86
N THR A 16 37.35 2.73 -5.59
CA THR A 16 36.01 2.97 -5.06
C THR A 16 35.32 1.62 -4.95
N SER A 17 35.28 1.05 -3.75
CA SER A 17 34.40 -0.08 -3.44
C SER A 17 32.95 0.41 -3.61
N LEU A 18 32.37 0.16 -4.78
CA LEU A 18 30.92 0.16 -4.91
C LEU A 18 30.42 -0.97 -4.01
N SER A 19 29.98 -0.62 -2.82
CA SER A 19 29.10 -1.46 -2.03
C SER A 19 27.81 -1.61 -2.85
N TYR A 20 27.75 -2.66 -3.66
CA TYR A 20 26.49 -3.18 -4.16
C TYR A 20 25.70 -3.63 -2.93
N GLY A 21 24.89 -2.70 -2.41
CA GLY A 21 23.87 -3.02 -1.43
C GLY A 21 23.05 -4.17 -2.00
N ALA A 22 23.01 -5.28 -1.28
CA ALA A 22 22.22 -6.43 -1.65
C ALA A 22 20.79 -5.96 -1.95
N VAL A 23 20.31 -6.22 -3.16
CA VAL A 23 18.90 -5.97 -3.51
C VAL A 23 18.09 -6.83 -2.53
N PRO A 24 17.23 -6.24 -1.68
CA PRO A 24 16.45 -7.02 -0.74
C PRO A 24 15.67 -8.08 -1.51
N ALA A 25 15.73 -9.33 -1.04
CA ALA A 25 14.93 -10.40 -1.64
C ALA A 25 13.46 -9.98 -1.69
N ALA A 26 12.80 -10.25 -2.81
CA ALA A 26 11.38 -9.95 -2.96
C ALA A 26 10.59 -10.60 -1.81
N ARG A 27 9.87 -9.78 -1.05
CA ARG A 27 9.01 -10.28 0.04
C ARG A 27 7.92 -11.14 -0.61
N LYS A 28 7.69 -12.34 -0.08
CA LYS A 28 6.56 -13.17 -0.51
C LYS A 28 5.29 -12.75 0.23
N PHE A 29 4.15 -12.91 -0.43
CA PHE A 29 2.84 -12.78 0.20
C PHE A 29 2.70 -13.83 1.32
N SER A 30 2.14 -13.44 2.46
CA SER A 30 1.84 -14.32 3.59
C SER A 30 0.34 -14.24 3.90
N GLY A 31 -0.32 -15.38 3.88
CA GLY A 31 -1.72 -15.49 4.27
C GLY A 31 -1.93 -15.18 5.76
N GLU A 32 -0.96 -15.55 6.59
CA GLU A 32 -0.96 -15.27 8.03
C GLU A 32 -0.94 -13.76 8.29
N SER A 33 -0.05 -13.03 7.61
CA SER A 33 0.01 -11.55 7.66
C SER A 33 -1.33 -10.93 7.22
N ALA A 34 -1.93 -11.43 6.13
CA ALA A 34 -3.23 -10.96 5.66
C ALA A 34 -4.34 -11.22 6.69
N VAL A 35 -4.38 -12.39 7.33
CA VAL A 35 -5.36 -12.71 8.38
C VAL A 35 -5.17 -11.80 9.60
N GLU A 36 -3.94 -11.55 10.04
CA GLU A 36 -3.66 -10.62 11.13
C GLU A 36 -4.07 -9.18 10.80
N LEU A 37 -3.85 -8.75 9.56
CA LEU A 37 -4.29 -7.43 9.09
C LEU A 37 -5.81 -7.35 9.08
N ALA A 38 -6.51 -8.39 8.64
CA ALA A 38 -7.98 -8.45 8.65
C ALA A 38 -8.51 -8.33 10.09
N ALA A 39 -7.91 -9.04 11.05
CA ALA A 39 -8.25 -8.92 12.46
C ALA A 39 -8.04 -7.49 13.01
N LYS A 40 -6.95 -6.82 12.61
CA LYS A 40 -6.70 -5.41 13.00
C LYS A 40 -7.72 -4.45 12.40
N LEU A 41 -8.12 -4.65 11.14
CA LEU A 41 -9.13 -3.83 10.47
C LEU A 41 -10.52 -4.02 11.09
N THR A 42 -10.89 -5.26 11.41
CA THR A 42 -12.21 -5.56 12.02
C THR A 42 -12.31 -5.10 13.48
N ALA A 43 -11.19 -5.02 14.18
CA ALA A 43 -11.13 -4.53 15.57
C ALA A 43 -11.51 -3.04 15.71
N PHE A 44 -11.57 -2.26 14.63
CA PHE A 44 -12.15 -0.91 14.66
C PHE A 44 -13.67 -0.92 14.88
N GLY A 45 -14.33 -2.07 14.80
CA GLY A 45 -15.78 -2.24 14.87
C GLY A 45 -16.43 -2.07 13.49
N PRO A 46 -17.76 -1.86 13.42
CA PRO A 46 -18.43 -1.44 12.19
C PRO A 46 -17.83 -0.14 11.65
N ARG A 47 -17.61 -0.08 10.34
CA ARG A 47 -16.98 1.05 9.63
C ARG A 47 -17.85 1.54 8.46
N PRO A 48 -19.11 1.95 8.69
CA PRO A 48 -19.88 2.61 7.63
C PRO A 48 -19.18 3.87 7.12
N ALA A 49 -19.34 4.15 5.83
CA ALA A 49 -18.80 5.35 5.21
C ALA A 49 -19.12 6.61 6.01
N GLY A 50 -18.10 7.43 6.25
CA GLY A 50 -18.20 8.68 7.03
C GLY A 50 -18.28 8.51 8.55
N SER A 51 -18.20 7.30 9.10
CA SER A 51 -18.12 7.08 10.56
C SER A 51 -16.72 7.34 11.13
N ASP A 52 -16.62 7.60 12.44
CA ASP A 52 -15.32 7.79 13.10
C ASP A 52 -14.45 6.52 13.05
N ALA A 53 -15.07 5.33 13.12
CA ALA A 53 -14.36 4.06 13.00
C ALA A 53 -13.75 3.88 11.61
N HIS A 54 -14.49 4.28 10.57
CA HIS A 54 -13.99 4.31 9.20
C HIS A 54 -12.79 5.24 9.04
N ALA A 55 -12.90 6.49 9.53
CA ALA A 55 -11.79 7.45 9.48
C ALA A 55 -10.53 6.98 10.21
N ARG A 56 -10.67 6.29 11.36
CA ARG A 56 -9.52 5.69 12.06
C ARG A 56 -8.90 4.54 11.27
N MET A 57 -9.72 3.69 10.65
CA MET A 57 -9.23 2.61 9.79
C MET A 57 -8.51 3.16 8.55
N GLU A 58 -9.02 4.20 7.90
CA GLU A 58 -8.34 4.88 6.79
C GLU A 58 -6.93 5.32 7.21
N GLY A 59 -6.81 5.97 8.38
CA GLY A 59 -5.52 6.38 8.93
C GLY A 59 -4.59 5.20 9.21
N PHE A 60 -5.13 4.06 9.66
CA PHE A 60 -4.36 2.83 9.81
C PHE A 60 -3.83 2.31 8.46
N ILE A 61 -4.69 2.23 7.44
CA ILE A 61 -4.31 1.81 6.08
C ILE A 61 -3.21 2.71 5.54
N GLU A 62 -3.41 4.03 5.57
CA GLU A 62 -2.43 5.03 5.11
C GLU A 62 -1.10 4.91 5.89
N SER A 63 -1.16 4.66 7.21
CA SER A 63 0.05 4.45 8.02
C SER A 63 0.84 3.21 7.58
N LYS A 64 0.14 2.11 7.25
CA LYS A 64 0.76 0.87 6.77
C LYS A 64 1.38 1.06 5.41
N LEU A 65 0.65 1.68 4.47
CA LEU A 65 1.16 2.04 3.16
C LEU A 65 2.44 2.88 3.25
N LYS A 66 2.46 3.90 4.11
CA LYS A 66 3.66 4.70 4.37
C LYS A 66 4.82 3.85 4.90
N SER A 67 4.55 2.95 5.87
CA SER A 67 5.58 2.05 6.43
C SER A 67 6.14 1.05 5.42
N PHE A 68 5.36 0.73 4.37
CA PHE A 68 5.78 -0.14 3.27
C PHE A 68 6.49 0.62 2.14
N GLY A 69 6.64 1.96 2.26
CA GLY A 69 7.23 2.80 1.22
C GLY A 69 6.30 3.05 0.04
N CYS A 70 5.00 2.77 0.17
CA CYS A 70 4.01 3.06 -0.86
C CYS A 70 3.66 4.56 -0.86
N LYS A 71 3.43 5.11 -2.05
CA LYS A 71 2.86 6.45 -2.22
C LYS A 71 1.36 6.30 -2.44
N ALA A 72 0.57 6.57 -1.41
CA ALA A 72 -0.87 6.57 -1.49
C ALA A 72 -1.39 7.92 -2.01
N VAL A 73 -2.45 7.87 -2.81
CA VAL A 73 -3.24 9.02 -3.27
C VAL A 73 -4.67 8.81 -2.77
N ALA A 74 -5.24 9.84 -2.16
CA ALA A 74 -6.63 9.84 -1.76
C ALA A 74 -7.49 10.47 -2.87
N ASP A 75 -8.56 9.80 -3.26
CA ASP A 75 -9.62 10.34 -4.10
C ASP A 75 -10.86 10.50 -3.22
N VAL A 76 -11.24 11.75 -2.95
CA VAL A 76 -12.18 12.13 -1.90
C VAL A 76 -13.37 12.85 -2.51
N TRP A 77 -14.58 12.43 -2.12
CA TRP A 77 -15.81 13.09 -2.52
C TRP A 77 -16.84 13.07 -1.39
N THR A 78 -17.96 13.76 -1.61
CA THR A 78 -19.15 13.66 -0.75
C THR A 78 -20.30 13.10 -1.60
N ALA A 79 -20.72 11.88 -1.30
CA ALA A 79 -21.86 11.26 -1.95
C ALA A 79 -23.18 11.74 -1.33
N GLN A 80 -24.19 11.95 -2.16
CA GLN A 80 -25.56 12.12 -1.68
C GLN A 80 -26.21 10.75 -1.54
N THR A 81 -26.72 10.43 -0.35
CA THR A 81 -27.28 9.11 -0.05
C THR A 81 -28.63 9.23 0.65
N PRO A 82 -29.43 8.15 0.74
CA PRO A 82 -30.70 8.16 1.48
C PRO A 82 -30.55 8.57 2.96
N ALA A 83 -29.40 8.28 3.57
CA ALA A 83 -29.06 8.66 4.95
C ALA A 83 -28.40 10.05 5.07
N GLY A 84 -28.45 10.86 4.01
CA GLY A 84 -27.84 12.19 3.92
C GLY A 84 -26.41 12.17 3.35
N PRO A 85 -25.76 13.35 3.22
CA PRO A 85 -24.43 13.45 2.63
C PRO A 85 -23.39 12.64 3.42
N LYS A 86 -22.59 11.83 2.73
CA LYS A 86 -21.49 11.04 3.31
C LYS A 86 -20.17 11.37 2.61
N ARG A 87 -19.16 11.75 3.40
CA ARG A 87 -17.79 11.88 2.90
C ARG A 87 -17.21 10.48 2.70
N MET A 88 -16.70 10.23 1.51
CA MET A 88 -16.10 8.96 1.10
C MET A 88 -14.69 9.21 0.56
N LYS A 89 -13.83 8.18 0.62
CA LYS A 89 -12.44 8.26 0.17
C LYS A 89 -11.96 6.94 -0.40
N ASN A 90 -11.65 6.91 -1.68
CA ASN A 90 -10.83 5.84 -2.23
C ASN A 90 -9.37 6.07 -1.82
N ILE A 91 -8.66 5.00 -1.47
CA ILE A 91 -7.21 5.03 -1.25
C ILE A 91 -6.57 4.28 -2.42
N LEU A 92 -5.67 4.93 -3.15
CA LEU A 92 -5.08 4.42 -4.38
C LEU A 92 -3.56 4.35 -4.25
N VAL A 93 -2.96 3.25 -4.67
CA VAL A 93 -1.51 3.10 -4.78
C VAL A 93 -1.16 2.67 -6.19
N LYS A 94 -0.29 3.44 -6.85
CA LYS A 94 0.30 3.10 -8.14
C LYS A 94 1.74 2.61 -7.96
N ILE A 95 2.03 1.43 -8.48
CA ILE A 95 3.39 0.90 -8.63
C ILE A 95 3.70 0.90 -10.12
N ALA A 96 4.64 1.76 -10.53
CA ALA A 96 4.96 1.96 -11.93
C ALA A 96 5.70 0.74 -12.52
N GLY A 97 5.18 0.23 -13.63
CA GLY A 97 5.84 -0.76 -14.45
C GLY A 97 6.55 -0.12 -15.65
N VAL A 98 7.05 -0.96 -16.55
CA VAL A 98 7.76 -0.54 -17.77
C VAL A 98 6.91 -0.60 -19.03
N SER A 99 5.81 -1.36 -19.03
CA SER A 99 4.97 -1.58 -20.21
C SER A 99 3.90 -0.50 -20.44
N GLY A 100 3.59 0.29 -19.41
CA GLY A 100 2.48 1.25 -19.39
C GLY A 100 1.09 0.59 -19.34
N LYS A 101 0.98 -0.75 -19.30
CA LYS A 101 -0.30 -1.45 -19.23
C LYS A 101 -0.72 -1.63 -17.77
N PRO A 102 -1.94 -1.22 -17.37
CA PRO A 102 -2.39 -1.36 -15.99
C PRO A 102 -2.96 -2.75 -15.68
N VAL A 103 -2.71 -3.21 -14.46
CA VAL A 103 -3.48 -4.25 -13.76
C VAL A 103 -3.97 -3.62 -12.47
N VAL A 104 -5.27 -3.72 -12.20
CA VAL A 104 -5.89 -3.11 -11.02
C VAL A 104 -6.41 -4.23 -10.11
N LEU A 105 -5.99 -4.20 -8.85
CA LEU A 105 -6.50 -5.03 -7.78
C LEU A 105 -7.32 -4.14 -6.85
N THR A 106 -8.56 -4.53 -6.60
CA THR A 106 -9.52 -3.70 -5.85
C THR A 106 -10.22 -4.50 -4.77
N GLY A 107 -10.74 -3.76 -3.78
CA GLY A 107 -11.63 -4.26 -2.76
C GLY A 107 -12.26 -3.08 -2.04
N HIS A 108 -13.50 -3.21 -1.61
CA HIS A 108 -14.10 -2.22 -0.73
C HIS A 108 -13.60 -2.41 0.71
N TYR A 109 -13.74 -1.39 1.55
CA TYR A 109 -13.24 -1.45 2.93
C TYR A 109 -14.19 -0.85 3.97
N ASP A 110 -15.24 -0.15 3.52
CA ASP A 110 -16.39 0.20 4.32
C ASP A 110 -17.22 -1.03 4.70
N THR A 111 -18.14 -0.86 5.65
CA THR A 111 -19.09 -1.90 6.04
C THR A 111 -20.51 -1.39 5.99
N LYS A 112 -21.46 -2.27 5.67
CA LYS A 112 -22.88 -1.95 5.78
C LYS A 112 -23.29 -1.45 7.16
N ALA A 113 -24.03 -0.34 7.19
CA ALA A 113 -24.77 0.07 8.38
C ALA A 113 -26.00 -0.83 8.55
N MET A 114 -26.03 -1.62 9.64
CA MET A 114 -27.14 -2.54 9.93
C MET A 114 -27.72 -2.23 11.31
N PRO A 115 -28.85 -1.48 11.40
CA PRO A 115 -29.47 -1.16 12.69
C PRO A 115 -29.78 -2.42 13.51
N GLY A 116 -29.34 -2.43 14.77
CA GLY A 116 -29.53 -3.56 15.68
C GLY A 116 -28.55 -4.73 15.49
N ILE A 117 -27.61 -4.65 14.54
CA ILE A 117 -26.60 -5.68 14.28
C ILE A 117 -25.20 -5.04 14.31
N THR A 118 -24.31 -5.61 15.12
CA THR A 118 -22.89 -5.23 15.08
C THR A 118 -22.20 -5.94 13.91
N PHE A 119 -22.35 -5.38 12.71
CA PHE A 119 -21.71 -5.90 11.51
C PHE A 119 -20.28 -5.37 11.38
N VAL A 120 -19.29 -6.20 11.70
CA VAL A 120 -17.86 -5.83 11.62
C VAL A 120 -17.26 -6.05 10.24
N GLY A 121 -17.97 -6.69 9.30
CA GLY A 121 -17.51 -6.92 7.93
C GLY A 121 -16.13 -7.59 7.86
N ALA A 122 -15.99 -8.79 8.45
CA ALA A 122 -14.70 -9.49 8.47
C ALA A 122 -14.34 -10.04 7.09
N ASN A 123 -15.28 -10.71 6.44
CA ASN A 123 -15.13 -11.17 5.07
C ASN A 123 -15.51 -10.06 4.08
N ASP A 124 -16.63 -9.39 4.35
CA ASP A 124 -17.20 -8.32 3.54
C ASP A 124 -16.54 -6.98 3.90
N GLY A 125 -15.57 -6.54 3.11
CA GLY A 125 -14.73 -5.37 3.34
C GLY A 125 -13.39 -5.67 4.05
N GLY A 126 -13.41 -6.27 5.24
CA GLY A 126 -12.19 -6.48 6.04
C GLY A 126 -11.13 -7.36 5.36
N SER A 127 -11.55 -8.44 4.71
CA SER A 127 -10.65 -9.43 4.11
C SER A 127 -9.94 -8.88 2.86
N SER A 128 -10.69 -8.23 1.97
CA SER A 128 -10.18 -7.64 0.74
C SER A 128 -9.24 -6.48 1.05
N ALA A 129 -9.61 -5.61 1.99
CA ALA A 129 -8.76 -4.52 2.47
C ALA A 129 -7.43 -5.02 3.05
N ALA A 130 -7.45 -6.13 3.78
CA ALA A 130 -6.25 -6.76 4.34
C ALA A 130 -5.36 -7.40 3.27
N ILE A 131 -5.97 -8.10 2.30
CA ILE A 131 -5.26 -8.68 1.16
C ILE A 131 -4.53 -7.59 0.36
N LEU A 132 -5.17 -6.45 0.13
CA LEU A 132 -4.53 -5.31 -0.55
C LEU A 132 -3.37 -4.74 0.27
N LEU A 133 -3.45 -4.68 1.60
CA LEU A 133 -2.34 -4.23 2.45
C LEU A 133 -1.16 -5.20 2.39
N GLU A 134 -1.43 -6.50 2.36
CA GLU A 134 -0.39 -7.51 2.20
C GLU A 134 0.24 -7.46 0.81
N PHE A 135 -0.56 -7.23 -0.24
CA PHE A 135 -0.02 -6.94 -1.57
C PHE A 135 0.85 -5.68 -1.58
N ALA A 136 0.42 -4.60 -0.93
CA ALA A 136 1.21 -3.38 -0.82
C ALA A 136 2.56 -3.65 -0.14
N ARG A 137 2.58 -4.45 0.94
CA ARG A 137 3.80 -4.82 1.68
C ARG A 137 4.84 -5.51 0.80
N VAL A 138 4.39 -6.32 -0.16
CA VAL A 138 5.27 -7.15 -1.00
C VAL A 138 5.57 -6.52 -2.36
N LEU A 139 4.68 -5.69 -2.90
CA LEU A 139 4.81 -5.12 -4.24
C LEU A 139 5.44 -3.71 -4.23
N CYS A 140 5.23 -2.90 -3.19
CA CYS A 140 5.83 -1.56 -3.14
C CYS A 140 7.37 -1.66 -3.09
N GLY A 141 8.03 -0.94 -3.99
CA GLY A 141 9.49 -0.98 -4.16
C GLY A 141 10.00 -2.13 -5.02
N THR A 142 9.12 -2.97 -5.56
CA THR A 142 9.49 -4.01 -6.54
C THR A 142 9.42 -3.49 -7.97
N LYS A 143 10.11 -4.18 -8.89
CA LYS A 143 9.97 -3.93 -10.33
C LYS A 143 8.87 -4.83 -10.89
N SER A 144 7.92 -4.23 -11.60
CA SER A 144 6.87 -4.93 -12.32
C SER A 144 6.94 -4.65 -13.82
N ARG A 145 6.45 -5.60 -14.64
CA ARG A 145 6.29 -5.36 -16.08
C ARG A 145 5.16 -4.36 -16.34
N ASN A 146 4.02 -4.57 -15.70
CA ASN A 146 2.81 -3.77 -15.82
C ASN A 146 2.72 -2.74 -14.69
N ASP A 147 2.00 -1.65 -14.93
CA ASP A 147 1.56 -0.76 -13.86
C ASP A 147 0.62 -1.56 -12.95
N LEU A 148 0.89 -1.59 -11.65
CA LEU A 148 0.01 -2.23 -10.69
C LEU A 148 -0.70 -1.14 -9.88
N TRP A 149 -2.02 -1.25 -9.81
CA TRP A 149 -2.85 -0.39 -8.98
C TRP A 149 -3.46 -1.22 -7.87
N LEU A 150 -3.36 -0.73 -6.64
CA LEU A 150 -4.11 -1.23 -5.50
C LEU A 150 -5.13 -0.15 -5.13
N ALA A 151 -6.41 -0.49 -5.11
CA ALA A 151 -7.48 0.45 -4.81
C ALA A 151 -8.39 -0.08 -3.70
N TRP A 152 -8.38 0.62 -2.56
CA TRP A 152 -9.38 0.46 -1.51
C TRP A 152 -10.54 1.39 -1.85
N LEU A 153 -11.69 0.81 -2.17
CA LEU A 153 -12.86 1.53 -2.64
C LEU A 153 -13.82 1.82 -1.48
N ASP A 154 -14.33 3.04 -1.40
CA ASP A 154 -15.25 3.44 -0.34
C ASP A 154 -16.69 3.59 -0.86
N GLY A 155 -17.65 3.37 0.03
CA GLY A 155 -19.07 3.49 -0.26
C GLY A 155 -19.62 2.43 -1.20
N GLU A 156 -19.08 1.22 -1.16
CA GLU A 156 -19.66 0.08 -1.91
C GLU A 156 -21.00 -0.33 -1.30
N GLU A 157 -21.09 -0.27 0.04
CA GLU A 157 -22.26 -0.74 0.77
C GLU A 157 -23.39 0.29 0.76
N ALA A 158 -24.61 -0.21 0.58
CA ALA A 158 -25.79 0.66 0.65
C ALA A 158 -25.99 1.23 2.07
N VAL A 159 -26.31 2.52 2.13
CA VAL A 159 -26.51 3.32 3.36
C VAL A 159 -27.95 3.80 3.53
#